data_AF-A0A350BLK1-F1
#
_entry.id   AF-A0A350BLK1-F1
#
_cell.length_a   1.000
_cell.length_b   1.000
_cell.length_c   1.000
_cell.angle_alpha   90.00
_cell.angle_beta   90.00
_cell.angle_gamma   90.00
#
_symmetry.space_group_name_H-M   'P 1'
#
loop_
_entity.id
_entity.type
_entity.pdbx_description
1 polymer ?
#
loop_
_entity_poly.entity_id
_entity_poly.type
_entity_poly.pdbx_seq_one_letter_code
_entity_poly.pdbx_strand_id
1 'polypeptide(L)'
;MIRRFVFAALHLAGRLPNLAPTTMHSPTSFLSIPMKFTSILILLIPLMAFAQKADLILVNGKVWTVDAARPTAQAVAVVGDRILAVGTTKEIRAFASPSTKVVDLKGRLLLPGFIDNHTHFMSGGFQLQSVDLRYAKNETDFSTRIKERAMKYPERWITGGDW
;
A
#
# COMPACT_ATOMS: atom_id res chain seq x y z
N MET A 1 -18.17 9.43 1.92
CA MET A 1 -18.81 8.28 2.59
C MET A 1 -18.28 7.00 1.95
N ILE A 2 -17.09 6.52 2.34
CA ILE A 2 -16.51 5.29 1.78
C ILE A 2 -16.09 4.44 2.98
N ARG A 3 -16.99 3.55 3.39
CA ARG A 3 -16.71 2.48 4.36
C ARG A 3 -16.76 1.17 3.58
N ARG A 4 -15.89 0.23 3.99
CA ARG A 4 -15.88 -1.22 3.72
C ARG A 4 -14.93 -1.70 2.62
N PHE A 5 -13.71 -2.00 3.04
CA PHE A 5 -13.09 -3.26 2.65
C PHE A 5 -13.22 -4.20 3.86
N VAL A 6 -14.12 -5.17 3.77
CA VAL A 6 -14.29 -6.25 4.75
C VAL A 6 -14.03 -7.57 4.03
N PHE A 7 -13.19 -8.37 4.67
CA PHE A 7 -12.91 -9.80 4.49
C PHE A 7 -14.02 -10.62 3.80
N ALA A 8 -13.61 -11.40 2.80
CA ALA A 8 -14.41 -12.50 2.25
C ALA A 8 -13.72 -13.83 2.57
N ALA A 9 -14.29 -14.57 3.53
CA ALA A 9 -14.08 -16.00 3.70
C ALA A 9 -15.32 -16.57 4.39
N LEU A 10 -16.29 -17.08 3.62
CA LEU A 10 -17.37 -17.89 4.18
C LEU A 10 -17.98 -18.84 3.14
N HIS A 11 -17.79 -20.13 3.42
CA HIS A 11 -18.71 -21.27 3.25
C HIS A 11 -19.49 -21.42 1.94
N LEU A 12 -19.04 -22.36 1.10
CA LEU A 12 -19.94 -23.19 0.30
C LEU A 12 -20.22 -24.50 1.05
N ALA A 13 -21.40 -24.60 1.68
CA ALA A 13 -21.99 -25.87 2.08
C ALA A 13 -23.07 -26.23 1.04
N GLY A 14 -22.69 -27.07 0.08
CA GLY A 14 -23.60 -27.63 -0.92
C GLY A 14 -24.43 -28.78 -0.34
N ARG A 15 -25.72 -28.72 -0.62
CA ARG A 15 -26.82 -29.60 -0.20
C ARG A 15 -26.69 -30.99 -0.88
N LEU A 16 -26.69 -32.07 -0.09
CA LEU A 16 -26.76 -33.45 -0.62
C LEU A 16 -28.22 -33.94 -0.69
N PRO A 17 -28.61 -34.72 -1.71
CA PRO A 17 -29.92 -35.34 -1.80
C PRO A 17 -30.01 -36.66 -0.99
N ASN A 18 -31.19 -36.91 -0.45
CA ASN A 18 -31.61 -38.16 0.22
C ASN A 18 -31.53 -39.36 -0.74
N LEU A 19 -30.86 -40.43 -0.31
CA LEU A 19 -31.00 -41.76 -0.90
C LEU A 19 -31.33 -42.78 0.20
N ALA A 20 -32.35 -43.59 -0.09
CA ALA A 20 -32.95 -44.61 0.78
C ALA A 20 -32.04 -45.86 0.95
N PRO A 21 -32.35 -46.78 1.88
CA PRO A 21 -31.40 -47.77 2.38
C PRO A 21 -31.40 -49.04 1.53
N THR A 22 -30.22 -49.51 1.14
CA THR A 22 -30.02 -50.85 0.55
C THR A 22 -29.10 -51.69 1.42
N THR A 23 -29.74 -52.66 2.07
CA THR A 23 -29.32 -54.00 2.47
C THR A 23 -27.82 -54.34 2.58
N MET A 24 -27.50 -54.73 3.81
CA MET A 24 -26.31 -55.41 4.32
C MET A 24 -26.02 -56.75 3.62
N HIS A 25 -24.79 -56.92 3.12
CA HIS A 25 -24.11 -58.20 3.01
C HIS A 25 -22.61 -58.00 3.31
N SER A 26 -22.11 -58.70 4.34
CA SER A 26 -20.70 -59.05 4.51
C SER A 26 -20.37 -60.23 3.57
N PRO A 27 -19.11 -60.66 3.33
CA PRO A 27 -17.95 -60.57 4.23
C PRO A 27 -16.58 -60.34 3.53
N THR A 28 -15.53 -60.37 4.36
CA THR A 28 -14.13 -60.79 4.11
C THR A 28 -13.04 -59.75 4.39
N SER A 29 -12.43 -59.95 5.56
CA SER A 29 -11.01 -59.76 5.90
C SER A 29 -10.21 -58.71 5.11
N PHE A 30 -10.22 -57.47 5.61
CA PHE A 30 -9.11 -56.55 5.37
C PHE A 30 -8.10 -56.67 6.51
N LEU A 31 -6.88 -57.02 6.11
CA LEU A 31 -5.65 -57.02 6.88
C LEU A 31 -5.52 -55.72 7.69
N SER A 32 -5.63 -55.83 9.01
CA SER A 32 -5.53 -54.72 9.96
C SER A 32 -4.09 -54.25 10.08
N ILE A 33 -3.71 -53.19 9.35
CA ILE A 33 -2.52 -52.41 9.66
C ILE A 33 -2.83 -51.60 10.93
N PRO A 34 -2.10 -51.75 12.05
CA PRO A 34 -2.42 -51.04 13.29
C PRO A 34 -2.34 -49.52 13.09
N MET A 35 -3.52 -48.92 13.05
CA MET A 35 -3.85 -47.53 12.77
C MET A 35 -3.53 -46.59 13.95
N LYS A 36 -2.38 -46.78 14.61
CA LYS A 36 -2.06 -46.09 15.88
C LYS A 36 -0.81 -45.20 15.88
N PHE A 37 -0.13 -45.02 14.75
CA PHE A 37 1.10 -44.20 14.74
C PHE A 37 1.18 -43.09 13.68
N THR A 38 0.21 -42.95 12.79
CA THR A 38 0.22 -41.87 11.78
C THR A 38 -0.40 -40.55 12.25
N SER A 39 -1.13 -40.54 13.38
CA SER A 39 -1.84 -39.32 13.83
C SER A 39 -1.01 -38.33 14.66
N ILE A 40 0.23 -38.66 15.05
CA ILE A 40 1.05 -37.76 15.88
C ILE A 40 1.99 -36.88 15.04
N LEU A 41 2.31 -37.27 13.79
CA LEU A 41 3.31 -36.54 12.99
C LEU A 41 2.76 -35.32 12.24
N ILE A 42 1.44 -35.17 12.11
CA ILE A 42 0.81 -34.00 11.45
C ILE A 42 0.57 -32.84 12.44
N LEU A 43 0.71 -33.06 13.76
CA LEU A 43 0.48 -32.03 14.78
C LEU A 43 1.74 -31.19 15.12
N LEU A 44 2.84 -31.38 14.39
CA LEU A 44 4.13 -30.74 14.63
C LEU A 44 4.70 -30.05 13.38
N ILE A 45 3.86 -29.63 12.43
CA ILE A 45 4.28 -28.53 11.54
C ILE A 45 4.30 -27.31 12.47
N PRO A 46 5.47 -26.77 12.85
CA PRO A 46 5.47 -25.57 13.66
C PRO A 46 4.74 -24.52 12.85
N LEU A 47 3.88 -23.79 13.55
CA LEU A 47 3.27 -22.54 13.16
C LEU A 47 4.37 -21.49 12.90
N MET A 48 5.31 -21.74 11.99
CA MET A 48 6.14 -20.72 11.38
C MET A 48 5.28 -20.03 10.34
N ALA A 49 4.26 -19.31 10.82
CA ALA A 49 3.80 -18.15 10.11
C ALA A 49 5.04 -17.24 10.04
N PHE A 50 5.67 -17.16 8.88
CA PHE A 50 6.72 -16.18 8.62
C PHE A 50 6.10 -14.81 8.90
N ALA A 51 6.43 -14.22 10.05
CA ALA A 51 6.00 -12.88 10.39
C ALA A 51 6.57 -11.94 9.31
N GLN A 52 5.68 -11.42 8.46
CA GLN A 52 6.06 -10.58 7.33
C GLN A 52 6.91 -9.42 7.83
N LYS A 53 8.08 -9.22 7.22
CA LYS A 53 9.01 -8.15 7.57
C LYS A 53 8.77 -6.93 6.71
N ALA A 54 9.09 -5.76 7.26
CA ALA A 54 8.91 -4.48 6.58
C ALA A 54 10.14 -4.15 5.71
N ASP A 55 9.91 -3.49 4.57
CA ASP A 55 10.98 -2.90 3.77
C ASP A 55 11.38 -1.53 4.32
N LEU A 56 10.40 -0.79 4.85
CA LEU A 56 10.57 0.54 5.43
C LEU A 56 9.81 0.64 6.76
N ILE A 57 10.46 1.22 7.75
CA ILE A 57 9.87 1.58 9.04
C ILE A 57 10.12 3.07 9.30
N LEU A 58 9.05 3.81 9.56
CA LEU A 58 9.10 5.20 10.03
C LEU A 58 8.76 5.21 11.53
N VAL A 59 9.64 5.73 12.38
CA VAL A 59 9.49 5.71 13.85
C VAL A 59 9.61 7.08 14.48
N ASN A 60 9.18 7.19 15.73
CA ASN A 60 9.26 8.41 16.53
C ASN A 60 8.59 9.61 15.86
N GLY A 61 7.51 9.39 15.12
CA GLY A 61 6.72 10.44 14.48
C GLY A 61 5.49 10.82 15.28
N LYS A 62 4.83 11.89 14.85
CA LYS A 62 3.42 12.16 15.11
C LYS A 62 2.67 11.71 13.87
N VAL A 63 2.10 10.51 13.88
CA VAL A 63 1.41 9.95 12.70
C VAL A 63 -0.06 10.29 12.78
N TRP A 64 -0.59 11.01 11.79
CA TRP A 64 -2.03 11.19 11.61
C TRP A 64 -2.54 10.08 10.70
N THR A 65 -3.46 9.24 11.18
CA THR A 65 -3.95 8.08 10.42
C THR A 65 -5.20 8.36 9.59
N VAL A 66 -5.96 9.41 9.95
CA VAL A 66 -7.29 9.75 9.40
C VAL A 66 -8.33 8.65 9.71
N ASP A 67 -8.01 7.72 10.59
CA ASP A 67 -8.95 6.75 11.14
C ASP A 67 -9.54 7.28 12.45
N ALA A 68 -10.86 7.46 12.51
CA ALA A 68 -11.55 7.92 13.70
C ALA A 68 -11.36 6.99 14.92
N ALA A 69 -11.15 5.69 14.71
CA ALA A 69 -10.93 4.73 15.80
C ALA A 69 -9.50 4.80 16.37
N ARG A 70 -8.53 5.27 15.58
CA ARG A 70 -7.14 5.41 15.98
C ARG A 70 -6.49 6.61 15.29
N PRO A 71 -6.86 7.85 15.66
CA PRO A 71 -6.52 9.05 14.89
C PRO A 71 -5.03 9.37 14.87
N THR A 72 -4.29 8.90 15.87
CA THR A 72 -2.86 9.14 16.02
C THR A 72 -2.07 7.86 16.26
N ALA A 73 -0.81 7.86 15.85
CA ALA A 73 0.17 6.81 16.11
C ALA A 73 1.59 7.39 16.16
N GLN A 74 2.60 6.55 16.40
CA GLN A 74 4.00 6.98 16.49
C GLN A 74 4.88 6.43 15.36
N ALA A 75 4.44 5.36 14.69
CA ALA A 75 5.23 4.66 13.71
C ALA A 75 4.38 3.93 12.67
N VAL A 76 4.99 3.67 11.51
CA VAL A 76 4.39 2.96 10.37
C VAL A 76 5.41 1.97 9.81
N ALA A 77 4.99 0.73 9.59
CA ALA A 77 5.73 -0.27 8.80
C ALA A 77 5.12 -0.36 7.40
N VAL A 78 5.97 -0.46 6.38
CA VAL A 78 5.61 -0.56 4.96
C VAL A 78 6.30 -1.77 4.36
N VAL A 79 5.57 -2.50 3.52
CA VAL A 79 6.08 -3.61 2.70
C VAL A 79 5.61 -3.40 1.27
N GLY A 80 6.55 -3.32 0.33
CA GLY A 80 6.29 -2.88 -1.03
C GLY A 80 5.56 -1.53 -1.08
N ASP A 81 4.34 -1.55 -1.62
CA ASP A 81 3.44 -0.41 -1.79
C ASP A 81 2.34 -0.32 -0.73
N ARG A 82 2.41 -1.15 0.33
CA ARG A 82 1.34 -1.25 1.34
C ARG A 82 1.83 -0.95 2.75
N ILE A 83 0.95 -0.35 3.53
CA ILE A 83 1.12 -0.22 4.98
C ILE A 83 0.91 -1.61 5.60
N LEU A 84 1.95 -2.13 6.23
CA LEU A 84 1.92 -3.40 6.94
C LEU A 84 1.30 -3.25 8.34
N ALA A 85 1.68 -2.20 9.06
CA ALA A 85 1.18 -1.92 10.41
C ALA A 85 1.34 -0.45 10.79
N VAL A 86 0.47 0.03 11.70
CA VAL A 86 0.52 1.37 12.29
C VAL A 86 0.34 1.26 13.81
N GLY A 87 1.22 1.87 14.59
CA GLY A 87 1.20 1.74 16.04
C GLY A 87 2.26 2.57 16.75
N THR A 88 2.63 2.14 17.96
CA THR A 88 3.73 2.72 18.72
C THR A 88 5.07 2.41 18.07
N THR A 89 6.11 3.21 18.36
CA THR A 89 7.47 2.91 17.89
C THR A 89 7.91 1.50 18.30
N LYS A 90 7.56 1.07 19.52
CA LYS A 90 7.97 -0.23 20.06
C LYS A 90 7.34 -1.38 19.28
N GLU A 91 6.02 -1.34 19.05
CA GLU A 91 5.30 -2.37 18.29
C GLU A 91 5.83 -2.49 16.86
N ILE A 92 6.03 -1.34 16.19
CA ILE A 92 6.42 -1.31 14.78
C ILE A 92 7.86 -1.82 14.58
N ARG A 93 8.76 -1.60 15.55
CA ARG A 93 10.14 -2.13 15.47
C ARG A 93 10.20 -3.66 15.41
N ALA A 94 9.18 -4.40 15.86
CA ALA A 94 9.15 -5.86 15.75
C ALA A 94 9.10 -6.37 14.30
N PHE A 95 8.65 -5.54 13.37
CA PHE A 95 8.60 -5.86 11.94
C PHE A 95 9.96 -5.67 11.23
N ALA A 96 10.98 -5.16 11.92
CA ALA A 96 12.30 -4.98 11.35
C ALA A 96 12.98 -6.33 11.06
N SER A 97 13.79 -6.33 10.00
CA SER A 97 14.79 -7.32 9.63
C SER A 97 16.11 -6.59 9.32
N PRO A 98 17.23 -7.32 9.11
CA PRO A 98 18.49 -6.70 8.69
C PRO A 98 18.41 -5.91 7.38
N SER A 99 17.42 -6.18 6.51
CA SER A 99 17.21 -5.46 5.25
C SER A 99 16.24 -4.28 5.36
N THR A 100 15.56 -4.11 6.50
CA THR A 100 14.58 -3.03 6.69
C THR A 100 15.28 -1.67 6.78
N LYS A 101 14.85 -0.72 5.95
CA LYS A 101 15.23 0.68 6.10
C LYS A 101 14.45 1.29 7.27
N VAL A 102 15.15 1.79 8.28
CA VAL A 102 14.53 2.48 9.42
C VAL A 102 14.81 3.97 9.33
N VAL A 103 13.76 4.79 9.39
CA VAL A 103 13.85 6.26 9.38
C VAL A 103 13.30 6.80 10.69
N ASP A 104 14.14 7.54 11.42
CA ASP A 104 13.72 8.29 12.60
C ASP A 104 13.13 9.64 12.18
N LEU A 105 11.85 9.83 12.47
CA LEU A 105 11.12 11.06 12.15
C LEU A 105 11.43 12.19 13.12
N LYS A 106 12.08 11.93 14.26
CA LYS A 106 12.48 12.95 15.26
C LYS A 106 11.32 13.85 15.70
N GLY A 107 10.16 13.27 15.93
CA GLY A 107 8.94 13.97 16.36
C GLY A 107 8.18 14.71 15.25
N ARG A 108 8.62 14.62 13.98
CA ARG A 108 7.93 15.23 12.84
C ARG A 108 6.58 14.57 12.55
N LEU A 109 5.70 15.33 11.91
CA LEU A 109 4.37 14.90 11.50
C LEU A 109 4.46 14.02 10.24
N LEU A 110 3.78 12.87 10.27
CA LEU A 110 3.53 12.02 9.12
C LEU A 110 2.05 12.07 8.78
N LEU A 111 1.74 12.43 7.53
CA LEU A 111 0.39 12.50 6.99
C LEU A 111 0.25 11.50 5.82
N PRO A 112 -0.98 11.07 5.49
CA PRO A 112 -1.24 10.47 4.19
C PRO A 112 -0.86 11.45 3.08
N GLY A 113 -0.40 10.91 1.94
CA GLY A 113 -0.20 11.73 0.74
C GLY A 113 -1.50 12.42 0.34
N PHE A 114 -1.39 13.64 -0.19
CA PHE A 114 -2.55 14.35 -0.72
C PHE A 114 -3.07 13.64 -1.98
N ILE A 115 -4.39 13.57 -2.09
CA ILE A 115 -5.09 13.07 -3.27
C ILE A 115 -5.85 14.24 -3.87
N ASP A 116 -5.46 14.63 -5.07
CA ASP A 116 -6.19 15.59 -5.89
C ASP A 116 -7.14 14.81 -6.82
N ASN A 117 -8.45 15.03 -6.67
CA ASN A 117 -9.48 14.32 -7.43
C ASN A 117 -9.85 15.03 -8.74
N HIS A 118 -9.32 16.22 -8.99
CA HIS A 118 -9.63 16.95 -10.21
C HIS A 118 -8.48 17.88 -10.61
N THR A 119 -7.70 17.45 -11.59
CA THR A 119 -6.60 18.26 -12.12
C THR A 119 -6.42 18.06 -13.61
N HIS A 120 -5.87 19.07 -14.27
CA HIS A 120 -5.53 19.06 -15.69
C HIS A 120 -4.02 18.88 -15.88
N PHE A 121 -3.51 17.66 -15.66
CA PHE A 121 -2.07 17.39 -15.67
C PHE A 121 -1.36 17.84 -16.95
N MET A 122 -1.95 17.61 -18.13
CA MET A 122 -1.34 18.03 -19.40
C MET A 122 -1.25 19.56 -19.50
N SER A 123 -2.32 20.27 -19.15
CA SER A 123 -2.33 21.73 -19.16
C SER A 123 -1.33 22.29 -18.16
N GLY A 124 -1.31 21.78 -16.93
CA GLY A 124 -0.35 22.21 -15.90
C GLY A 124 1.10 21.90 -16.29
N GLY A 125 1.35 20.75 -16.92
CA GLY A 125 2.67 20.41 -17.46
C GLY A 125 3.11 21.39 -18.54
N PHE A 126 2.24 21.71 -19.50
CA PHE A 126 2.55 22.70 -20.54
C PHE A 126 2.77 24.10 -19.97
N GLN A 127 1.99 24.49 -18.96
CA GLN A 127 2.16 25.76 -18.25
C GLN A 127 3.53 25.84 -17.54
N LEU A 128 3.93 24.80 -16.80
CA LEU A 128 5.25 24.73 -16.16
C LEU A 128 6.41 24.73 -17.16
N GLN A 129 6.16 24.22 -18.35
CA GLN A 129 7.12 24.26 -19.45
C GLN A 129 7.09 25.57 -20.21
N SER A 130 6.08 26.43 -20.06
CA SER A 130 5.99 27.70 -20.77
C SER A 130 7.04 28.71 -20.27
N VAL A 131 7.18 29.84 -20.98
CA VAL A 131 8.03 30.95 -20.54
C VAL A 131 7.35 31.65 -19.35
N ASP A 132 8.01 31.81 -18.20
CA ASP A 132 7.37 32.47 -17.04
C ASP A 132 7.47 34.00 -17.16
N LEU A 133 6.35 34.65 -17.49
CA LEU A 133 6.26 36.08 -17.69
C LEU A 133 5.57 36.82 -16.53
N ARG A 134 4.95 36.10 -15.58
CA ARG A 134 4.27 36.66 -14.38
C ARG A 134 5.11 37.64 -13.57
N TYR A 135 6.42 37.43 -13.64
CA TYR A 135 7.41 38.19 -12.88
C TYR A 135 8.27 39.08 -13.77
N ALA A 136 7.84 39.35 -15.01
CA ALA A 136 8.48 40.32 -15.87
C ALA A 136 8.27 41.73 -15.30
N LYS A 137 9.37 42.45 -15.05
CA LYS A 137 9.31 43.75 -14.34
C LYS A 137 8.91 44.92 -15.24
N ASN A 138 9.21 44.79 -16.52
CA ASN A 138 9.01 45.82 -17.55
C ASN A 138 9.11 45.17 -18.94
N GLU A 139 8.86 45.96 -19.98
CA GLU A 139 8.90 45.53 -21.38
C GLU A 139 10.23 44.90 -21.80
N THR A 140 11.35 45.44 -21.33
CA THR A 140 12.69 44.91 -21.64
C THR A 140 12.90 43.52 -21.04
N ASP A 141 12.50 43.30 -19.77
CA ASP A 141 12.56 41.99 -19.13
C ASP A 141 11.63 40.99 -19.84
N PHE A 142 10.41 41.42 -20.18
CA PHE A 142 9.44 40.61 -20.90
C PHE A 142 10.00 40.10 -22.24
N SER A 143 10.46 41.02 -23.09
CA SER A 143 11.02 40.69 -24.41
C SER A 143 12.29 39.84 -24.32
N THR A 144 13.12 40.08 -23.30
CA THR A 144 14.33 39.27 -23.04
C THR A 144 13.96 37.82 -22.76
N ARG A 145 12.98 37.56 -21.90
CA ARG A 145 12.52 36.20 -21.57
C ARG A 145 11.96 35.45 -22.78
N ILE A 146 11.19 36.14 -23.63
CA ILE A 146 10.71 35.58 -24.90
C ILE A 146 11.89 35.22 -25.81
N LYS A 147 12.86 36.13 -25.96
CA LYS A 147 14.04 35.91 -26.80
C LYS A 147 14.85 34.70 -26.34
N GLU A 148 15.13 34.59 -25.04
CA GLU A 148 15.85 33.44 -24.48
C GLU A 148 15.11 32.13 -24.74
N ARG A 149 13.78 32.14 -24.61
CA ARG A 149 12.95 30.97 -24.91
C ARG A 149 13.01 30.57 -26.38
N ALA A 150 12.94 31.55 -27.29
CA ALA A 150 13.02 31.33 -28.73
C ALA A 150 14.39 30.75 -29.13
N MET A 151 15.48 31.29 -28.56
CA MET A 151 16.83 30.79 -28.83
C MET A 151 17.03 29.35 -28.33
N LYS A 152 16.42 28.99 -27.20
CA LYS A 152 16.51 27.62 -26.65
C LYS A 152 15.71 26.59 -27.45
N TYR A 153 14.62 27.01 -28.10
CA TYR A 153 13.72 26.12 -28.85
C TYR A 153 13.29 26.77 -30.18
N PRO A 154 14.20 26.90 -31.16
CA PRO A 154 13.99 27.71 -32.36
C PRO A 154 12.85 27.22 -33.26
N GLU A 155 12.56 25.92 -33.26
CA GLU A 155 11.56 25.28 -34.14
C GLU A 155 10.19 25.09 -33.47
N ARG A 156 9.90 25.82 -32.38
CA ARG A 156 8.66 25.65 -31.61
C ARG A 156 7.95 26.97 -31.36
N TRP A 157 6.63 26.93 -31.45
CA TRP A 157 5.79 28.01 -30.98
C TRP A 157 5.99 28.23 -29.48
N ILE A 158 6.12 29.50 -29.09
CA ILE A 158 6.08 29.93 -27.70
C ILE A 158 4.62 30.21 -27.37
N THR A 159 4.05 29.43 -26.45
CA THR A 159 2.64 29.52 -26.04
C THR A 159 2.54 29.68 -24.52
N GLY A 160 1.49 30.38 -24.06
CA GLY A 160 1.21 30.61 -22.64
C GLY A 160 2.10 31.69 -22.03
N GLY A 161 2.50 31.46 -20.78
CA GLY A 161 3.45 32.28 -20.04
C GLY A 161 2.85 33.23 -19.02
N ASP A 162 1.53 33.26 -18.96
CA ASP A 162 0.67 33.74 -17.89
C ASP A 162 1.11 35.06 -17.22
N TRP A 163 1.58 35.98 -18.06
CA TRP A 163 2.06 37.33 -17.78
C TRP A 163 1.09 38.19 -16.95
#